data_AF-A0A920LQT4-F1
#
_entry.id   AF-A0A920LQT4-F1
#
_cell.length_a   1.000
_cell.length_b   1.000
_cell.length_c   1.000
_cell.angle_alpha   90.00
_cell.angle_beta   90.00
_cell.angle_gamma   90.00
#
_symmetry.space_group_name_H-M   'P 1'
#
loop_
_entity.id
_entity.type
_entity.pdbx_description
1 polymer ?
#
loop_
_entity_poly.entity_id
_entity_poly.type
_entity_poly.pdbx_seq_one_letter_code
_entity_poly.pdbx_strand_id
1 'polypeptide(L)'
;MTLRLPDQRLDHWRDRLPDLLSRCSQPIVDLDCGDWVLTCSDLADLCAAVSEAGHQLGRITGQAAETVVSASALGLDASRSNTPSTRELQPNPVTTAPSELLFHHGTLRSGDHLQSERTILLYGDVNPGARISSAADVLVWGRLRGVAHAGCEGQQPRKSLPCSCGHYN
;
A
#
# COMPACT_ATOMS: atom_id res chain seq x y z
N MET A 1 22.08 -3.59 -19.38
CA MET A 1 23.00 -2.59 -18.78
C MET A 1 22.16 -1.50 -18.14
N THR A 2 22.52 -1.02 -16.95
CA THR A 2 21.74 0.00 -16.23
C THR A 2 22.29 1.40 -16.50
N LEU A 3 21.45 2.29 -17.02
CA LEU A 3 21.76 3.67 -17.34
C LEU A 3 21.03 4.58 -16.35
N ARG A 4 21.78 5.37 -15.59
CA ARG A 4 21.22 6.26 -14.57
C ARG A 4 21.00 7.65 -15.14
N LEU A 5 19.82 8.23 -14.89
CA LEU A 5 19.53 9.61 -15.25
C LEU A 5 20.41 10.58 -14.45
N PRO A 6 20.75 11.75 -15.02
CA PRO A 6 21.48 12.79 -14.31
C PRO A 6 20.66 13.32 -13.14
N ASP A 7 21.33 13.97 -12.19
CA ASP A 7 20.67 14.61 -11.06
C ASP A 7 19.77 15.75 -11.56
N GLN A 8 18.52 15.79 -11.07
CA GLN A 8 17.47 16.72 -11.54
C GLN A 8 17.84 18.21 -11.40
N ARG A 9 18.84 18.51 -10.58
CA ARG A 9 19.34 19.86 -10.34
C ARG A 9 20.37 20.34 -11.36
N LEU A 10 20.97 19.41 -12.11
CA LEU A 10 22.09 19.71 -13.01
C LEU A 10 21.64 19.81 -14.46
N ASP A 11 20.95 18.79 -14.96
CA ASP A 11 20.53 18.70 -16.36
C ASP A 11 19.18 18.00 -16.46
N HIS A 12 18.36 18.41 -17.43
CA HIS A 12 17.09 17.73 -17.70
C HIS A 12 17.34 16.40 -18.41
N TRP A 13 16.58 15.35 -18.06
CA TRP A 13 16.81 14.01 -18.59
C TRP A 13 16.69 13.94 -20.13
N ARG A 14 15.75 14.70 -20.72
CA ARG A 14 15.55 14.74 -22.19
C ARG A 14 16.80 15.17 -22.96
N ASP A 15 17.60 16.09 -22.42
CA ASP A 15 18.76 16.64 -23.14
C ASP A 15 19.97 15.70 -23.03
N ARG A 16 20.07 14.94 -21.95
CA ARG A 16 21.20 14.04 -21.67
C ARG A 16 20.97 12.60 -22.10
N LEU A 17 19.72 12.16 -22.19
CA LEU A 17 19.38 10.79 -22.53
C LEU A 17 19.95 10.36 -23.90
N PRO A 18 19.89 11.17 -24.97
CA PRO A 18 20.46 10.80 -26.27
C PRO A 18 21.98 10.56 -26.21
N ASP A 19 22.70 11.42 -25.50
CA ASP A 19 24.15 11.28 -25.29
C ASP A 19 24.47 10.00 -24.52
N LEU A 20 23.70 9.66 -23.49
CA LEU A 20 23.90 8.44 -22.70
C LEU A 20 23.59 7.18 -23.52
N LEU A 21 22.54 7.20 -24.34
CA LEU A 21 22.15 6.10 -25.21
C LEU A 21 23.14 5.87 -26.36
N SER A 22 23.76 6.94 -26.88
CA SER A 22 24.80 6.85 -27.93
C SER A 22 26.03 6.06 -27.48
N ARG A 23 26.27 5.98 -26.17
CA ARG A 23 27.40 5.25 -25.55
C ARG A 23 27.04 3.80 -25.23
N CYS A 24 25.80 3.39 -25.43
CA CYS A 24 25.33 2.03 -25.22
C CYS A 24 25.42 1.20 -26.50
N SER A 25 25.97 0.00 -26.40
CA SER A 25 26.05 -1.00 -27.47
C SER A 25 25.12 -2.20 -27.25
N GLN A 26 24.34 -2.21 -26.16
CA GLN A 26 23.42 -3.30 -25.82
C GLN A 26 22.00 -2.99 -26.30
N PRO A 27 21.27 -3.96 -26.87
CA PRO A 27 19.92 -3.74 -27.41
C PRO A 27 18.87 -3.54 -26.32
N ILE A 28 19.13 -3.93 -25.07
CA ILE A 28 18.21 -3.75 -23.94
C ILE A 28 18.92 -2.93 -22.86
N VAL A 29 18.27 -1.85 -22.43
CA VAL A 29 18.78 -0.91 -21.45
C VAL A 29 17.81 -0.83 -20.28
N ASP A 30 18.31 -1.09 -19.07
CA ASP A 30 17.59 -0.82 -17.83
C ASP A 30 17.86 0.64 -17.44
N LEU A 31 16.87 1.33 -16.91
CA LEU A 31 16.97 2.76 -16.64
C LEU A 31 16.74 3.07 -15.17
N ASP A 32 17.70 3.73 -14.53
CA ASP A 32 17.56 4.22 -13.16
C ASP A 32 17.22 5.71 -13.17
N CYS A 33 15.94 6.00 -12.91
CA CYS A 33 15.38 7.34 -12.78
C CYS A 33 15.81 8.06 -11.51
N GLY A 34 16.42 7.39 -10.53
CA GLY A 34 16.80 8.05 -9.27
C GLY A 34 15.62 8.79 -8.63
N ASP A 35 15.80 10.07 -8.27
CA ASP A 35 14.79 10.90 -7.60
C ASP A 35 13.82 11.63 -8.54
N TRP A 36 13.89 11.36 -9.85
CA TRP A 36 12.96 11.97 -10.80
C TRP A 36 11.53 11.49 -10.57
N VAL A 37 10.62 12.45 -10.41
CA VAL A 37 9.17 12.22 -10.46
C VAL A 37 8.75 12.32 -11.92
N LEU A 38 8.47 11.18 -12.55
CA LEU A 38 8.11 11.09 -13.96
C LEU A 38 6.66 10.62 -14.09
N THR A 39 5.86 11.39 -14.83
CA THR A 39 4.47 11.05 -15.12
C THR A 39 4.37 10.05 -16.27
N CYS A 40 3.17 9.54 -16.55
CA CYS A 40 2.95 8.68 -17.71
C CYS A 40 3.36 9.34 -19.03
N SER A 41 3.21 10.67 -19.16
CA SER A 41 3.64 11.37 -20.38
C SER A 41 5.17 11.37 -20.49
N ASP A 42 5.86 11.70 -19.40
CA ASP A 42 7.33 11.74 -19.39
C ASP A 42 7.94 10.37 -19.68
N LEU A 43 7.35 9.32 -19.11
CA LEU A 43 7.78 7.94 -19.34
C LEU A 43 7.48 7.48 -20.76
N ALA A 44 6.37 7.89 -21.36
CA ALA A 44 6.08 7.61 -22.77
C ALA A 44 7.11 8.29 -23.69
N ASP A 45 7.46 9.55 -23.40
CA ASP A 45 8.50 10.27 -24.13
C ASP A 45 9.88 9.62 -23.96
N LEU A 46 10.16 9.11 -22.75
CA LEU A 46 11.40 8.39 -22.46
C LEU A 46 11.48 7.08 -23.25
N CYS A 47 10.41 6.30 -23.26
CA CYS A 47 10.30 5.10 -24.08
C CYS A 47 10.51 5.39 -25.57
N ALA A 48 9.90 6.47 -26.07
CA ALA A 48 10.06 6.90 -27.47
C ALA A 48 11.52 7.25 -27.78
N ALA A 49 12.18 8.05 -26.93
CA ALA A 49 13.58 8.42 -27.11
C ALA A 49 14.53 7.21 -27.08
N VAL A 50 14.27 6.23 -26.20
CA VAL A 50 15.05 4.98 -26.14
C VAL A 50 14.87 4.15 -27.41
N SER A 51 13.62 4.05 -27.89
CA SER A 51 13.29 3.34 -29.13
C SER A 51 13.88 4.03 -30.37
N GLU A 52 13.88 5.36 -30.44
CA GLU A 52 14.48 6.14 -31.53
C GLU A 52 16.00 5.94 -31.60
N ALA A 53 16.65 5.76 -30.46
CA ALA A 53 18.07 5.42 -30.39
C ALA A 53 18.37 3.94 -30.76
N GLY A 54 17.34 3.14 -31.07
CA GLY A 54 17.49 1.74 -31.48
C GLY A 54 17.61 0.75 -30.33
N HIS A 55 17.31 1.17 -29.09
CA HIS A 55 17.36 0.34 -27.90
C HIS A 55 15.95 -0.01 -27.42
N GLN A 56 15.83 -1.12 -26.69
CA GLN A 56 14.60 -1.50 -26.00
C GLN A 56 14.73 -1.17 -24.51
N LEU A 57 13.69 -0.59 -23.95
CA LEU A 57 13.63 -0.31 -22.52
C LEU A 57 13.30 -1.62 -21.77
N GLY A 58 14.19 -2.01 -20.86
CA GLY A 58 14.00 -3.15 -19.98
C GLY A 58 13.32 -2.72 -18.69
N ARG A 59 14.05 -2.87 -17.57
CA ARG A 59 13.56 -2.50 -16.24
C ARG A 59 13.75 -1.01 -15.96
N ILE A 60 12.75 -0.38 -15.37
CA ILE A 60 12.85 0.98 -14.83
C ILE A 60 13.02 0.88 -13.31
N THR A 61 14.01 1.57 -12.77
CA THR A 61 14.16 1.76 -11.33
C THR A 61 14.01 3.23 -10.95
N GLY A 62 13.36 3.53 -9.84
CA GLY A 62 13.24 4.89 -9.35
C GLY A 62 13.02 4.95 -7.85
N GLN A 63 13.43 6.03 -7.21
CA GLN A 63 13.20 6.29 -5.79
C GLN A 63 11.80 6.86 -5.55
N ALA A 64 11.30 7.69 -6.49
CA ALA A 64 9.96 8.25 -6.43
C ALA A 64 8.89 7.19 -6.72
N ALA A 65 7.95 6.99 -5.77
CA ALA A 65 6.85 6.03 -5.93
C ALA A 65 5.93 6.38 -7.12
N GLU A 66 5.73 7.66 -7.38
CA GLU A 66 4.89 8.15 -8.49
C GLU A 66 5.42 7.71 -9.86
N THR A 67 6.74 7.68 -10.03
CA THR A 67 7.40 7.16 -11.24
C THR A 67 7.13 5.67 -11.43
N VAL A 68 7.17 4.89 -10.35
CA VAL A 68 6.88 3.45 -10.41
C VAL A 68 5.40 3.20 -10.73
N VAL A 69 4.49 3.98 -10.15
CA VAL A 69 3.05 3.90 -10.42
C VAL A 69 2.75 4.26 -11.88
N SER A 70 3.31 5.37 -12.35
CA SER A 70 3.14 5.82 -13.75
C SER A 70 3.73 4.83 -14.75
N ALA A 71 4.89 4.24 -14.45
CA ALA A 71 5.50 3.21 -15.29
C ALA A 71 4.68 1.93 -15.33
N SER A 72 4.15 1.51 -14.19
CA SER A 72 3.27 0.33 -14.10
C SER A 72 1.97 0.54 -14.87
N ALA A 73 1.42 1.75 -14.89
CA ALA A 73 0.23 2.09 -15.67
C ALA A 73 0.46 1.98 -17.19
N LEU A 74 1.71 2.12 -17.65
CA LEU A 74 2.12 1.92 -19.04
C LEU A 74 2.52 0.46 -19.35
N GLY A 75 2.45 -0.44 -18.36
CA GLY A 75 2.84 -1.84 -18.51
C GLY A 75 4.36 -2.08 -18.51
N LEU A 76 5.15 -1.14 -17.99
CA LEU A 76 6.62 -1.25 -17.92
C LEU A 76 7.04 -2.02 -16.66
N ASP A 77 8.13 -2.79 -16.74
CA ASP A 77 8.72 -3.50 -15.59
C ASP A 77 9.45 -2.49 -14.68
N ALA A 78 8.71 -1.93 -13.71
CA ALA A 78 9.22 -0.88 -12.82
C ALA A 78 9.40 -1.37 -11.38
N SER A 79 10.51 -1.00 -10.74
CA SER A 79 10.80 -1.34 -9.35
C SER A 79 11.34 -0.15 -8.57
N ARG A 80 10.97 -0.03 -7.29
CA ARG A 80 11.47 1.09 -6.47
C ARG A 80 12.88 0.78 -5.96
N SER A 81 13.86 1.63 -6.26
CA SER A 81 15.19 1.57 -5.65
C SER A 81 15.10 2.16 -4.24
N ASN A 82 15.08 1.29 -3.23
CA ASN A 82 14.67 1.68 -1.89
C ASN A 82 15.80 2.39 -1.13
N THR A 83 15.75 3.73 -1.05
CA THR A 83 16.22 4.48 0.14
C THR A 83 14.99 4.68 1.04
N PRO A 84 15.00 4.24 2.31
CA PRO A 84 13.79 4.24 3.13
C PRO A 84 13.47 5.68 3.55
N SER A 85 12.46 6.29 2.93
CA SER A 85 11.89 7.56 3.39
C SER A 85 10.38 7.54 3.17
N THR A 86 9.72 7.08 4.25
CA THR A 86 8.38 7.42 4.73
C THR A 86 7.39 8.02 3.73
N ARG A 87 6.46 7.19 3.23
CA ARG A 87 5.01 7.23 3.52
C ARG A 87 4.32 6.24 2.57
N GLU A 88 4.21 4.99 2.99
CA GLU A 88 3.57 3.94 2.22
C GLU A 88 2.06 4.01 2.41
N LEU A 89 1.35 4.45 1.37
CA LEU A 89 0.02 3.91 1.07
C LEU A 89 0.25 2.69 0.17
N GLN A 90 0.59 1.55 0.78
CA GLN A 90 0.46 0.24 0.15
C GLN A 90 -0.55 -0.59 0.94
N PRO A 91 -1.51 -1.27 0.29
CA PRO A 91 -2.20 -2.39 0.90
C PRO A 91 -1.19 -3.54 1.01
N ASN A 92 -0.47 -3.59 2.14
CA ASN A 92 0.40 -4.73 2.44
C ASN A 92 -0.46 -6.00 2.57
N PRO A 93 -0.08 -7.14 1.98
CA PRO A 93 -0.53 -8.42 2.52
C PRO A 93 0.10 -8.52 3.90
N VAL A 94 -0.69 -8.23 4.93
CA VAL A 94 -0.30 -8.19 6.33
C VAL A 94 0.19 -9.58 6.73
N THR A 95 1.48 -9.83 6.59
CA THR A 95 2.17 -10.89 7.32
C THR A 95 2.60 -10.28 8.65
N THR A 96 1.64 -10.07 9.54
CA THR A 96 1.91 -9.76 10.94
C THR A 96 1.82 -11.06 11.71
N ALA A 97 2.95 -11.45 12.31
CA ALA A 97 3.06 -12.43 13.39
C ALA A 97 1.86 -12.35 14.33
N PRO A 98 1.38 -13.47 14.92
CA PRO A 98 -0.01 -13.66 15.35
C PRO A 98 -0.52 -12.43 16.08
N SER A 99 -1.17 -11.54 15.33
CA SER A 99 -1.89 -10.41 15.87
C SER A 99 -3.00 -11.07 16.62
N GLU A 100 -2.90 -11.00 17.94
CA GLU A 100 -3.83 -11.55 18.90
C GLU A 100 -5.21 -10.99 18.51
N LEU A 101 -5.99 -11.77 17.74
CA LEU A 101 -7.20 -11.32 17.05
C LEU A 101 -8.40 -12.00 17.70
N LEU A 102 -9.40 -11.21 18.06
CA LEU A 102 -10.68 -11.71 18.54
C LEU A 102 -11.62 -11.83 17.35
N PHE A 103 -11.88 -13.06 16.92
CA PHE A 103 -12.89 -13.35 15.92
C PHE A 103 -14.25 -13.53 16.58
N HIS A 104 -15.25 -12.74 16.15
CA HIS A 104 -16.64 -12.91 16.56
C HIS A 104 -17.48 -13.21 15.31
N HIS A 105 -18.20 -14.32 15.34
CA HIS A 105 -19.11 -14.70 14.26
C HIS A 105 -20.56 -14.52 14.72
N GLY A 106 -21.34 -13.74 13.97
CA GLY A 106 -22.75 -13.49 14.25
C GLY A 106 -23.09 -12.01 14.35
N THR A 107 -24.37 -11.74 14.62
CA THR A 107 -24.90 -10.37 14.69
C THR A 107 -24.93 -9.87 16.13
N LEU A 108 -24.33 -8.71 16.38
CA LEU A 108 -24.49 -7.99 17.64
C LEU A 108 -25.84 -7.27 17.67
N ARG A 109 -26.61 -7.50 18.72
CA ARG A 109 -27.99 -7.05 18.89
C ARG A 109 -28.04 -5.86 19.86
N SER A 110 -29.19 -5.17 19.88
CA SER A 110 -29.38 -4.06 20.81
C SER A 110 -29.12 -4.48 22.25
N GLY A 111 -28.19 -3.81 22.93
CA GLY A 111 -27.73 -4.13 24.28
C GLY A 111 -26.43 -4.93 24.36
N ASP A 112 -25.97 -5.54 23.26
CA ASP A 112 -24.71 -6.31 23.25
C ASP A 112 -23.50 -5.37 23.30
N HIS A 113 -22.50 -5.73 24.11
CA HIS A 113 -21.22 -5.02 24.20
C HIS A 113 -20.05 -5.99 24.03
N LEU A 114 -19.35 -5.86 22.90
CA LEU A 114 -18.14 -6.63 22.58
C LEU A 114 -16.90 -5.78 22.87
N GLN A 115 -16.10 -6.18 23.86
CA GLN A 115 -14.89 -5.45 24.26
C GLN A 115 -13.64 -6.34 24.21
N SER A 116 -12.53 -5.80 23.71
CA SER A 116 -11.23 -6.48 23.74
C SER A 116 -10.07 -5.48 23.76
N GLU A 117 -8.95 -5.88 24.36
CA GLU A 117 -7.68 -5.13 24.25
C GLU A 117 -6.97 -5.40 22.90
N ARG A 118 -7.57 -6.28 22.09
CA ARG A 118 -7.02 -6.90 20.89
C ARG A 118 -7.83 -6.53 19.65
N THR A 119 -7.26 -6.68 18.47
CA THR A 119 -7.98 -6.41 17.21
C THR A 119 -9.23 -7.31 17.12
N ILE A 120 -10.39 -6.70 16.90
CA ILE A 120 -11.67 -7.40 16.79
C ILE A 120 -12.03 -7.54 15.31
N LEU A 121 -12.28 -8.77 14.85
CA LEU A 121 -12.91 -9.05 13.57
C LEU A 121 -14.31 -9.61 13.81
N LEU A 122 -15.33 -8.81 13.47
CA LEU A 122 -16.72 -9.24 13.47
C LEU A 122 -17.12 -9.70 12.07
N TYR A 123 -17.52 -10.97 11.96
CA TYR A 123 -18.18 -11.48 10.76
C TYR A 123 -19.69 -11.52 10.99
N GLY A 124 -20.37 -10.46 10.55
CA GLY A 124 -21.80 -10.26 10.78
C GLY A 124 -22.18 -8.79 10.98
N ASP A 125 -23.44 -8.57 11.31
CA ASP A 125 -24.02 -7.23 11.45
C ASP A 125 -23.91 -6.70 12.89
N VAL A 126 -23.85 -5.38 13.03
CA VAL A 126 -23.98 -4.67 14.31
C VAL A 126 -25.28 -3.87 14.25
N ASN A 127 -26.28 -4.31 15.00
CA ASN A 127 -27.57 -3.62 15.02
C ASN A 127 -27.54 -2.36 15.91
N PRO A 128 -28.50 -1.43 15.72
CA PRO A 128 -28.64 -0.27 16.61
C PRO A 128 -28.75 -0.71 18.07
N GLY A 129 -28.07 0.01 18.97
CA GLY A 129 -28.00 -0.31 20.39
C GLY A 129 -26.91 -1.32 20.78
N ALA A 130 -26.21 -1.93 19.81
CA ALA A 130 -25.01 -2.72 20.08
C ALA A 130 -23.74 -1.85 20.08
N ARG A 131 -22.71 -2.27 20.83
CA ARG A 131 -21.42 -1.57 20.93
C ARG A 131 -20.23 -2.52 20.77
N ILE A 132 -19.22 -2.08 20.01
CA ILE A 132 -17.89 -2.71 19.94
C ILE A 132 -16.84 -1.73 20.48
N SER A 133 -15.90 -2.21 21.28
CA SER A 133 -14.79 -1.43 21.83
C SER A 133 -13.49 -2.23 21.75
N SER A 134 -12.51 -1.74 21.00
CA SER A 134 -11.17 -2.32 20.90
C SER A 134 -10.11 -1.31 21.32
N ALA A 135 -9.11 -1.74 22.10
CA ALA A 135 -7.90 -0.93 22.34
C ALA A 135 -6.98 -0.89 21.10
N ALA A 136 -7.10 -1.86 20.21
CA ALA A 136 -6.43 -1.91 18.90
C ALA A 136 -7.45 -1.60 17.78
N ASP A 137 -7.53 -2.44 16.75
CA ASP A 137 -8.43 -2.20 15.60
C ASP A 137 -9.80 -2.87 15.77
N VAL A 138 -10.79 -2.40 15.00
CA VAL A 138 -12.11 -3.04 14.82
C VAL A 138 -12.40 -3.19 13.33
N LEU A 139 -12.63 -4.42 12.88
CA LEU A 139 -13.02 -4.75 11.52
C LEU A 139 -14.41 -5.41 11.53
N VAL A 140 -15.37 -4.82 10.82
CA VAL A 140 -16.74 -5.35 10.69
C VAL A 140 -16.99 -5.79 9.26
N TRP A 141 -17.18 -7.08 9.07
CA TRP A 141 -17.56 -7.69 7.81
C TRP A 141 -19.08 -7.89 7.76
N GLY A 142 -19.81 -6.78 7.60
CA GLY A 142 -21.27 -6.73 7.60
C GLY A 142 -21.80 -5.30 7.72
N ARG A 143 -23.05 -5.13 8.15
CA ARG A 143 -23.69 -3.80 8.35
C ARG A 143 -23.43 -3.28 9.76
N LEU A 144 -22.72 -2.15 9.87
CA LEU A 144 -22.51 -1.43 11.12
C LEU A 144 -23.59 -0.35 11.32
N ARG A 145 -24.65 -0.65 12.08
CA ARG A 145 -25.74 0.28 12.48
C ARG A 145 -25.68 0.68 13.95
N GLY A 146 -24.94 -0.07 14.77
CA GLY A 146 -24.61 0.27 16.15
C GLY A 146 -23.36 1.14 16.23
N VAL A 147 -22.64 1.05 17.36
CA VAL A 147 -21.46 1.89 17.63
C VAL A 147 -20.20 1.02 17.69
N ALA A 148 -19.14 1.42 17.01
CA ALA A 148 -17.83 0.77 17.09
C ALA A 148 -16.75 1.80 17.41
N HIS A 149 -15.92 1.50 18.41
CA HIS A 149 -14.76 2.30 18.78
C HIS A 149 -13.49 1.45 18.73
N ALA A 150 -12.48 1.94 18.02
CA ALA A 150 -11.12 1.38 17.93
C ALA A 150 -10.12 2.33 18.61
N GLY A 151 -8.93 1.84 18.96
CA GLY A 151 -7.89 2.64 19.60
C GLY A 151 -8.27 3.17 20.98
N CYS A 152 -9.20 2.51 21.67
CA CYS A 152 -9.67 2.91 22.99
C CYS A 152 -8.65 2.51 24.06
N GLU A 153 -7.55 3.24 24.18
CA GLU A 153 -6.66 3.11 25.34
C GLU A 153 -7.44 3.48 26.61
N GLY A 154 -7.73 2.47 27.44
CA GLY A 154 -7.97 2.66 28.87
C GLY A 154 -9.28 3.30 29.32
N GLN A 155 -10.31 3.46 28.47
CA GLN A 155 -11.65 3.77 28.97
C GLN A 155 -12.29 2.47 29.49
N GLN A 156 -11.99 2.11 30.73
CA GLN A 156 -12.76 1.12 31.47
C GLN A 156 -14.14 1.71 31.80
N PRO A 157 -15.22 1.09 31.31
CA PRO A 157 -16.38 0.93 32.16
C PRO A 157 -16.74 -0.55 32.34
N ARG A 158 -16.72 -0.95 33.62
CA ARG A 158 -17.54 -1.98 34.26
C ARG A 158 -17.55 -3.38 33.63
N LYS A 159 -16.71 -4.28 34.18
CA LYS A 159 -16.82 -5.77 34.16
C LYS A 159 -17.66 -6.32 32.99
N SER A 160 -17.03 -6.51 31.83
CA SER A 160 -17.61 -7.34 30.77
C SER A 160 -17.74 -8.77 31.30
N LEU A 161 -18.98 -9.21 31.52
CA LEU A 161 -19.29 -10.62 31.68
C LEU A 161 -18.80 -11.37 30.43
N PRO A 162 -18.23 -12.58 30.56
CA PRO A 162 -17.88 -13.37 29.39
C PRO A 162 -19.16 -13.60 28.57
N CYS A 163 -19.18 -13.11 27.33
CA CYS A 163 -20.23 -13.45 26.37
C CYS A 163 -20.18 -14.96 26.15
N SER A 164 -21.09 -15.70 26.79
CA SER A 164 -21.29 -17.13 26.56
C SER A 164 -22.01 -17.30 25.23
N CYS A 165 -21.25 -17.27 24.13
CA CYS A 165 -21.75 -17.71 22.83
C CYS A 165 -21.90 -19.24 22.90
N GLY A 166 -23.16 -19.70 22.92
CA GLY A 166 -23.48 -21.12 22.80
C GLY A 166 -22.94 -21.69 21.50
N HIS A 167 -22.30 -22.86 21.60
CA HIS A 167 -21.92 -23.69 20.47
C HIS A 167 -23.16 -23.98 19.60
N TYR A 168 -23.09 -23.61 18.33
CA TYR A 168 -23.98 -24.16 17.30
C TYR A 168 -23.18 -25.18 16.50
N ASN A 169 -23.64 -26.44 16.54
CA ASN A 169 -23.21 -27.53 15.65
C ASN A 169 -23.65 -27.25 14.21
#